data_AF-A0A7W8F9J3-F1
#
_entry.id   AF-A0A7W8F9J3-F1
#
_cell.length_a   1.000
_cell.length_b   1.000
_cell.length_c   1.000
_cell.angle_alpha   90.00
_cell.angle_beta   90.00
_cell.angle_gamma   90.00
#
_symmetry.space_group_name_H-M   'P 1'
#
loop_
_entity.id
_entity.type
_entity.pdbx_description
1 polymer ?
#
loop_
_entity_poly.entity_id
_entity_poly.type
_entity_poly.pdbx_seq_one_letter_code
_entity_poly.pdbx_strand_id
1 'polypeptide(L)'
;MATFNQHNQTVGVQHNAENMIVGSSASMADIAAGVENVLAQAHQTEPPLPPEVQAELVAARDAAVSGDTAETGGRLRRVLEMGSLATGIGSQIAAMLGALGG
;
A
#
# COMPACT_ATOMS: atom_id res chain seq x y z
N MET A 1 -53.47 -0.44 18.15
CA MET A 1 -52.46 -0.19 19.20
C MET A 1 -52.00 -1.55 19.70
N ALA A 2 -50.75 -2.00 19.67
CA ALA A 2 -49.49 -1.52 19.13
C ALA A 2 -48.65 -2.78 18.81
N THR A 3 -47.95 -2.77 17.68
CA THR A 3 -47.06 -3.84 17.20
C THR A 3 -45.86 -3.98 18.15
N PHE A 4 -45.78 -5.08 18.90
CA PHE A 4 -44.57 -5.44 19.65
C PHE A 4 -43.57 -6.14 18.72
N ASN A 5 -42.80 -5.30 18.04
CA ASN A 5 -41.66 -5.65 17.22
C ASN A 5 -40.57 -6.24 18.13
N GLN A 6 -40.40 -7.57 18.14
CA GLN A 6 -39.22 -8.22 18.73
C GLN A 6 -37.99 -7.88 17.89
N HIS A 7 -37.46 -6.69 18.12
CA HIS A 7 -36.16 -6.26 17.60
C HIS A 7 -35.07 -6.92 18.45
N ASN A 8 -34.61 -8.08 17.97
CA ASN A 8 -33.19 -8.41 17.85
C ASN A 8 -32.30 -7.98 19.03
N GLN A 9 -32.34 -8.72 20.15
CA GLN A 9 -31.44 -8.60 21.30
C GLN A 9 -30.00 -9.07 20.99
N THR A 10 -29.43 -8.69 19.85
CA THR A 10 -28.01 -8.90 19.54
C THR A 10 -27.29 -7.54 19.56
N VAL A 11 -27.47 -6.81 20.65
CA VAL A 11 -26.77 -5.55 20.91
C VAL A 11 -26.09 -5.70 22.26
N GLY A 12 -24.88 -6.28 22.26
CA GLY A 12 -24.15 -6.53 23.49
C GLY A 12 -22.78 -7.18 23.37
N VAL A 13 -22.37 -7.65 22.19
CA VAL A 13 -21.02 -8.24 22.02
C VAL A 13 -20.28 -7.85 20.73
N GLN A 14 -20.82 -6.94 19.90
CA GLN A 14 -20.12 -6.48 18.70
C GLN A 14 -19.54 -5.06 18.78
N HIS A 15 -19.82 -4.30 19.85
CA HIS A 15 -19.22 -2.98 20.06
C HIS A 15 -17.76 -3.02 20.57
N ASN A 16 -17.05 -4.14 20.44
CA ASN A 16 -15.63 -4.24 20.81
C ASN A 16 -14.74 -4.75 19.67
N ALA A 17 -15.13 -4.51 18.42
CA ALA A 17 -14.26 -4.66 17.25
C ALA A 17 -14.07 -3.35 16.46
N GLU A 18 -14.73 -2.26 16.85
CA GLU A 18 -14.76 -1.01 16.07
C GLU A 18 -13.72 0.04 16.51
N ASN A 19 -12.80 -0.31 17.42
CA ASN A 19 -11.76 0.63 17.88
C ASN A 19 -10.31 0.11 17.74
N MET A 20 -10.08 -0.89 16.87
CA MET A 20 -8.75 -1.18 16.31
C MET A 20 -8.69 -0.69 14.86
N ILE A 21 -9.00 0.58 14.64
CA ILE A 21 -8.58 1.33 13.46
C ILE A 21 -7.73 2.50 13.95
N VAL A 22 -6.74 2.18 14.79
CA VAL A 22 -5.57 3.03 14.98
C VAL A 22 -4.61 2.52 13.92
N GLY A 23 -4.33 3.38 12.92
CA GLY A 23 -3.66 3.06 11.67
C GLY A 23 -2.85 1.77 11.70
N SER A 24 -3.29 0.77 10.93
CA SER A 24 -2.34 -0.23 10.45
C SER A 24 -1.32 0.53 9.64
N SER A 25 -0.23 0.97 10.29
CA SER A 25 1.00 1.35 9.64
C SER A 25 1.24 0.24 8.63
N ALA A 26 1.18 0.57 7.34
CA ALA A 26 1.36 -0.43 6.29
C ALA A 26 2.62 -1.20 6.67
N SER A 27 2.45 -2.49 6.97
CA SER A 27 3.57 -3.29 7.43
C SER A 27 4.58 -3.34 6.29
N MET A 28 5.85 -3.48 6.62
CA MET A 28 6.88 -3.57 5.58
C MET A 28 6.63 -4.72 4.59
N ALA A 29 5.97 -5.78 5.05
CA ALA A 29 5.44 -6.84 4.21
C ALA A 29 4.34 -6.38 3.23
N ASP A 30 3.39 -5.53 3.67
CA ASP A 30 2.36 -4.93 2.80
C ASP A 30 2.99 -4.00 1.76
N ILE A 31 4.00 -3.22 2.17
CA ILE A 31 4.75 -2.36 1.24
C ILE A 31 5.48 -3.22 0.19
N ALA A 32 6.18 -4.28 0.61
CA ALA A 32 6.86 -5.19 -0.30
C ALA A 32 5.88 -5.85 -1.29
N ALA A 33 4.73 -6.33 -0.79
CA ALA A 33 3.68 -6.91 -1.63
C ALA A 33 3.08 -5.88 -2.61
N GLY A 34 2.89 -4.64 -2.15
CA GLY A 34 2.44 -3.52 -2.98
C GLY A 34 3.42 -3.22 -4.11
N VAL A 35 4.72 -3.17 -3.82
CA VAL A 35 5.77 -2.95 -4.82
C VAL A 35 5.86 -4.12 -5.81
N GLU A 36 5.71 -5.36 -5.34
CA GLU A 36 5.65 -6.53 -6.21
C GLU A 36 4.44 -6.49 -7.15
N ASN A 37 3.27 -6.09 -6.65
CA ASN A 37 2.09 -5.89 -7.49
C ASN A 37 2.30 -4.79 -8.53
N VAL A 38 2.95 -3.68 -8.16
CA VAL A 38 3.32 -2.61 -9.11
C VAL A 38 4.26 -3.12 -10.19
N LEU A 39 5.26 -3.94 -9.83
CA LEU A 39 6.16 -4.58 -10.80
C LEU A 39 5.42 -5.52 -11.75
N ALA A 40 4.46 -6.31 -11.23
CA ALA A 40 3.64 -7.19 -12.05
C ALA A 40 2.75 -6.40 -13.01
N GLN A 41 2.13 -5.31 -12.56
CA GLN A 41 1.33 -4.42 -13.42
C GLN A 41 2.20 -3.71 -14.47
N ALA A 42 3.39 -3.26 -14.08
CA ALA A 42 4.35 -2.62 -14.97
C ALA A 42 4.85 -3.51 -16.11
N HIS A 43 4.94 -4.82 -15.88
CA HIS A 43 5.23 -5.78 -16.96
C HIS A 43 4.08 -5.95 -17.96
N GLN A 44 2.86 -5.57 -17.58
CA GLN A 44 1.67 -5.62 -18.43
C GLN A 44 1.40 -4.29 -19.14
N THR A 45 2.05 -3.19 -18.74
CA THR A 45 1.88 -1.88 -19.37
C THR A 45 2.77 -1.72 -20.60
N GLU A 46 2.20 -1.24 -21.71
CA GLU A 46 2.92 -0.83 -22.90
C GLU A 46 2.91 0.71 -23.03
N PRO A 47 4.08 1.37 -23.18
CA PRO A 47 5.41 0.79 -23.19
C PRO A 47 5.85 0.28 -21.80
N PRO A 48 6.75 -0.73 -21.74
CA PRO A 48 7.28 -1.23 -20.49
C PRO A 48 8.03 -0.14 -19.72
N LEU A 49 8.12 -0.30 -18.40
CA LEU A 49 8.91 0.62 -17.59
C LEU A 49 10.37 0.67 -18.04
N PRO A 50 11.03 1.84 -17.93
CA PRO A 50 12.47 1.93 -18.08
C PRO A 50 13.17 0.95 -17.12
N PRO A 51 14.24 0.27 -17.56
CA PRO A 51 14.95 -0.70 -16.73
C PRO A 51 15.50 -0.08 -15.43
N GLU A 52 15.83 1.22 -15.44
CA GLU A 52 16.25 1.96 -14.25
C GLU A 52 15.12 2.07 -13.21
N VAL A 53 13.90 2.34 -13.66
CA VAL A 53 12.71 2.42 -12.79
C VAL A 53 12.38 1.04 -12.23
N GLN A 54 12.46 0.01 -13.07
CA GLN A 54 12.25 -1.37 -12.64
C GLN A 54 13.28 -1.81 -11.59
N ALA A 55 14.57 -1.48 -11.80
CA ALA A 55 15.63 -1.80 -10.85
C ALA A 55 15.40 -1.14 -9.49
N GLU A 56 14.98 0.13 -9.47
CA GLU A 56 14.71 0.85 -8.23
C GLU A 56 13.43 0.33 -7.52
N LEU A 57 12.43 -0.13 -8.25
CA LEU A 57 11.28 -0.84 -7.69
C LEU A 57 11.68 -2.18 -7.05
N VAL A 58 12.52 -2.97 -7.72
CA VAL A 58 13.03 -4.23 -7.18
C VAL A 58 13.86 -3.97 -5.91
N ALA A 59 14.72 -2.95 -5.92
CA ALA A 59 15.49 -2.54 -4.75
C ALA A 59 14.59 -2.03 -3.61
N ALA A 60 13.52 -1.28 -3.91
CA ALA A 60 12.55 -0.84 -2.91
C ALA A 60 11.84 -2.03 -2.24
N ARG A 61 11.47 -3.05 -3.02
CA ARG A 61 10.89 -4.30 -2.51
C ARG A 61 11.87 -5.03 -1.61
N ASP A 62 13.11 -5.19 -2.04
CA ASP A 62 14.14 -5.89 -1.26
C ASP A 62 14.40 -5.18 0.08
N ALA A 63 14.53 -3.85 0.07
CA ALA A 63 14.62 -3.03 1.26
C ALA A 63 13.39 -3.19 2.16
N ALA A 64 12.19 -3.27 1.58
CA ALA A 64 10.96 -3.47 2.34
C ALA A 64 10.92 -4.85 2.99
N VAL A 65 11.35 -5.90 2.29
CA VAL A 65 11.49 -7.25 2.86
C VAL A 65 12.54 -7.29 3.98
N SER A 66 13.62 -6.52 3.84
CA SER A 66 14.66 -6.34 4.87
C SER A 66 14.16 -5.52 6.08
N GLY A 67 13.06 -4.78 5.92
CA GLY A 67 12.48 -3.91 6.94
C GLY A 67 13.11 -2.51 7.00
N ASP A 68 13.88 -2.11 5.98
CA ASP A 68 14.57 -0.82 5.95
C ASP A 68 13.67 0.29 5.40
N THR A 69 12.97 0.96 6.30
CA THR A 69 12.02 2.06 5.98
C THR A 69 12.64 3.23 5.23
N ALA A 70 13.86 3.61 5.59
CA ALA A 70 14.55 4.75 4.99
C ALA A 70 14.97 4.43 3.56
N GLU A 71 15.52 3.24 3.32
CA GLU A 71 15.90 2.81 1.98
C GLU A 71 14.67 2.55 1.12
N THR A 72 13.65 1.84 1.60
CA THR A 72 12.39 1.67 0.86
C THR A 72 11.79 3.02 0.46
N GLY A 73 11.67 3.97 1.38
CA GLY A 73 11.17 5.31 1.09
C GLY A 73 12.06 6.07 0.10
N GLY A 74 13.38 6.01 0.26
CA GLY A 74 14.33 6.64 -0.66
C GLY A 74 14.21 6.12 -2.10
N ARG A 75 14.10 4.80 -2.27
CA ARG A 75 13.96 4.15 -3.58
C ARG A 75 12.62 4.46 -4.23
N LEU A 76 11.52 4.37 -3.50
CA LEU A 76 10.18 4.72 -4.00
C LEU A 76 10.11 6.19 -4.43
N ARG A 77 10.73 7.09 -3.67
CA ARG A 77 10.80 8.51 -4.04
C ARG A 77 11.60 8.72 -5.33
N ARG A 78 12.73 8.03 -5.48
CA ARG A 78 13.52 8.07 -6.71
C ARG A 78 12.75 7.56 -7.92
N VAL A 79 11.96 6.51 -7.76
CA VAL A 79 11.06 5.99 -8.80
C VAL A 79 10.07 7.06 -9.27
N LEU A 80 9.49 7.85 -8.35
CA LEU A 80 8.63 8.98 -8.73
C LEU A 80 9.40 10.05 -9.49
N GLU A 81 10.62 10.37 -9.07
CA GLU A 81 11.48 11.37 -9.71
C GLU A 81 11.91 10.96 -11.13
N MET A 82 12.07 9.66 -11.40
CA MET A 82 12.46 9.13 -12.71
C MET A 82 11.29 9.00 -13.71
N GLY A 83 10.09 9.50 -13.39
CA GLY A 83 8.99 9.59 -14.37
C GLY A 83 7.94 8.49 -14.28
N SER A 84 7.86 7.76 -13.16
CA SER A 84 6.81 6.75 -12.87
C SER A 84 5.36 7.31 -12.90
N LEU A 85 5.20 8.63 -12.90
CA LEU A 85 3.91 9.29 -13.11
C LEU A 85 3.32 9.04 -14.52
N ALA A 86 4.16 8.87 -15.54
CA ALA A 86 3.72 8.68 -16.92
C ALA A 86 3.07 7.30 -17.18
N THR A 87 3.37 6.32 -16.33
CA THR A 87 2.95 4.92 -16.47
C THR A 87 1.78 4.55 -15.56
N GLY A 88 1.19 5.52 -14.84
CA GLY A 88 0.02 5.32 -13.98
C GLY A 88 0.30 4.61 -12.64
N ILE A 89 1.52 4.09 -12.45
CA ILE A 89 1.95 3.48 -11.18
C ILE A 89 2.41 4.51 -10.14
N GLY A 90 2.72 5.74 -10.55
CA GLY A 90 3.16 6.80 -9.66
C GLY A 90 2.17 7.11 -8.51
N SER A 91 0.86 7.02 -8.75
CA SER A 91 -0.14 7.22 -7.69
C SER A 91 -0.08 6.14 -6.60
N GLN A 92 0.18 4.89 -6.99
CA GLN A 92 0.33 3.77 -6.05
C GLN A 92 1.62 3.91 -5.24
N ILE A 93 2.70 4.33 -5.88
CA ILE A 93 3.99 4.59 -5.23
C ILE A 93 3.91 5.77 -4.27
N ALA A 94 3.22 6.85 -4.65
CA ALA A 94 2.98 8.00 -3.78
C ALA A 94 2.16 7.61 -2.54
N ALA A 95 1.17 6.72 -2.68
CA ALA A 95 0.41 6.20 -1.54
C ALA A 95 1.29 5.37 -0.60
N MET A 96 2.16 4.51 -1.14
CA MET A 96 3.12 3.73 -0.33
C MET A 96 4.13 4.64 0.39
N LEU A 97 4.62 5.69 -0.27
CA LEU A 97 5.48 6.71 0.36
C LEU A 97 4.77 7.46 1.49
N GLY A 98 3.51 7.82 1.29
CA GLY A 98 2.69 8.45 2.33
C GLY A 98 2.51 7.54 3.55
N ALA A 99 2.38 6.23 3.34
CA ALA A 99 2.28 5.24 4.42
C ALA A 99 3.60 5.04 5.18
N LEU A 100 4.75 5.34 4.56
CA LEU A 100 6.08 5.23 5.17
C LEU A 100 6.53 6.47 5.96
N GLY A 101 5.94 7.64 5.68
CA GLY A 101 6.37 8.94 6.23
C GLY A 101 5.32 9.70 7.05
N GLY A 102 4.28 9.02 7.53
CA GLY A 102 3.21 9.58 8.37
C GLY A 102 3.48 9.49 9.87
#